data_AF-A0A1T1J047-F1
#
_entry.id   AF-A0A1T1J047-F1
#
_cell.length_a   1.000
_cell.length_b   1.000
_cell.length_c   1.000
_cell.angle_alpha   90.00
_cell.angle_beta   90.00
_cell.angle_gamma   90.00
#
_symmetry.space_group_name_H-M   'P 1'
#
loop_
_entity.id
_entity.type
_entity.pdbx_description
1 polymer ?
#
loop_
_entity_poly.entity_id
_entity_poly.type
_entity_poly.pdbx_seq_one_letter_code
_entity_poly.pdbx_strand_id
1 'polypeptide(L)'
;MLWGNSVFKKLIAGILISSFSLGSTYASELSEKTNIVRIMNNYITSISCMNDKVQLKDIFTIDKPSENGSTYYVLWNGDIGCNGGTGTHSYYVSEVSRFSPNRPLLVTTNDAFGDNNEAFWNADKASINYRFIQSMKQISPSEFEIVSYAYADDKFGGVDQGNMGPANKFRYTVSFIEDEGWKITKQVLLEQNK
;
A
#
# COMPACT_ATOMS: atom_id res chain seq x y z
N MET A 1 -68.11 41.77 -40.11
CA MET A 1 -68.24 41.19 -38.75
C MET A 1 -67.19 40.11 -38.59
N LEU A 2 -66.37 40.22 -37.53
CA LEU A 2 -65.41 39.25 -36.98
C LEU A 2 -64.14 39.02 -37.84
N TRP A 3 -63.01 39.68 -37.58
CA TRP A 3 -62.00 39.38 -36.53
C TRP A 3 -61.45 37.94 -36.64
N GLY A 4 -60.16 37.66 -36.76
CA GLY A 4 -58.97 38.49 -36.66
C GLY A 4 -57.70 37.66 -36.92
N ASN A 5 -56.62 38.37 -37.25
CA ASN A 5 -55.26 37.85 -37.28
C ASN A 5 -54.87 37.23 -35.94
N SER A 6 -54.23 36.08 -35.96
CA SER A 6 -53.32 35.66 -34.89
C SER A 6 -52.25 34.73 -35.44
N VAL A 7 -51.37 35.29 -36.28
CA VAL A 7 -49.98 34.88 -36.37
C VAL A 7 -49.39 35.06 -34.97
N PHE A 8 -49.39 34.01 -34.15
CA PHE A 8 -48.54 33.88 -32.95
C PHE A 8 -48.92 32.57 -32.27
N LYS A 9 -48.12 31.52 -32.45
CA LYS A 9 -47.89 30.50 -31.43
C LYS A 9 -46.68 29.64 -31.78
N LYS A 10 -45.57 30.07 -31.17
CA LYS A 10 -44.48 29.25 -30.62
C LYS A 10 -43.44 28.69 -31.59
N LEU A 11 -42.64 29.61 -32.09
CA LEU A 11 -41.22 29.40 -32.38
C LEU A 11 -40.44 29.68 -31.09
N ILE A 12 -40.07 28.64 -30.34
CA ILE A 12 -38.90 28.65 -29.43
C ILE A 12 -38.29 27.25 -29.49
N ALA A 13 -37.53 26.99 -30.56
CA ALA A 13 -36.51 25.96 -30.54
C ALA A 13 -35.30 26.56 -29.82
N GLY A 14 -35.28 26.42 -28.50
CA GLY A 14 -34.18 26.85 -27.65
C GLY A 14 -32.99 25.91 -27.80
N ILE A 15 -31.94 26.44 -28.43
CA ILE A 15 -30.62 25.82 -28.58
C ILE A 15 -30.00 25.54 -27.21
N LEU A 16 -29.36 24.37 -27.12
CA LEU A 16 -28.43 23.90 -26.09
C LEU A 16 -27.61 25.00 -25.42
N ILE A 17 -27.66 25.06 -24.08
CA ILE A 17 -26.52 25.49 -23.26
C ILE A 17 -26.25 24.39 -22.24
N SER A 18 -25.36 23.49 -22.68
CA SER A 18 -24.30 22.88 -21.88
C SER A 18 -24.09 23.55 -20.51
N SER A 19 -24.62 22.91 -19.47
CA SER A 19 -24.25 23.18 -18.08
C SER A 19 -23.36 22.03 -17.60
N PHE A 20 -22.06 22.20 -17.87
CA PHE A 20 -20.91 21.66 -17.15
C PHE A 20 -21.00 20.22 -16.61
N SER A 21 -20.60 19.28 -17.46
CA SER A 21 -19.85 18.10 -16.99
C SER A 21 -18.45 18.57 -16.57
N LEU A 22 -18.29 19.04 -15.33
CA LEU A 22 -16.96 19.20 -14.71
C LEU A 22 -17.02 18.80 -13.23
N GLY A 23 -17.38 17.54 -13.02
CA GLY A 23 -16.75 16.75 -11.98
C GLY A 23 -16.19 15.53 -12.68
N SER A 24 -14.89 15.49 -12.95
CA SER A 24 -14.20 14.21 -12.98
C SER A 24 -14.46 13.59 -11.61
N THR A 25 -15.51 12.78 -11.47
CA THR A 25 -15.61 11.89 -10.33
C THR A 25 -14.44 10.93 -10.47
N TYR A 26 -13.33 11.25 -9.80
CA TYR A 26 -12.21 10.33 -9.65
C TYR A 26 -12.79 8.96 -9.27
N ALA A 27 -12.19 7.89 -9.80
CA ALA A 27 -12.59 6.55 -9.36
C ALA A 27 -12.58 6.54 -7.83
N SER A 28 -13.67 6.05 -7.22
CA SER A 28 -13.73 6.02 -5.76
C SER A 28 -12.54 5.20 -5.26
N GLU A 29 -11.98 5.58 -4.11
CA GLU A 29 -10.87 4.85 -3.49
C GLU A 29 -11.14 3.34 -3.41
N LEU A 30 -12.39 2.96 -3.14
CA LEU A 30 -12.84 1.57 -3.13
C LEU A 30 -12.73 0.88 -4.50
N SER A 31 -13.10 1.57 -5.58
CA SER A 31 -12.96 1.06 -6.95
C SER A 31 -11.50 0.84 -7.29
N GLU A 32 -10.61 1.78 -6.92
CA GLU A 32 -9.17 1.61 -7.12
C GLU A 32 -8.61 0.45 -6.31
N LYS A 33 -8.94 0.35 -5.01
CA LYS A 33 -8.53 -0.77 -4.16
C LYS A 33 -8.99 -2.12 -4.72
N THR A 34 -10.20 -2.20 -5.26
CA THR A 34 -10.70 -3.42 -5.92
C THR A 34 -9.87 -3.77 -7.15
N ASN A 35 -9.46 -2.78 -7.94
CA ASN A 35 -8.58 -3.00 -9.08
C ASN A 35 -7.16 -3.41 -8.64
N ILE A 36 -6.64 -2.82 -7.56
CA ILE A 36 -5.34 -3.17 -6.98
C ILE A 36 -5.32 -4.61 -6.50
N VAL A 37 -6.38 -5.12 -5.86
CA VAL A 37 -6.51 -6.54 -5.51
C VAL A 37 -6.25 -7.42 -6.74
N ARG A 38 -6.86 -7.10 -7.89
CA ARG A 38 -6.67 -7.86 -9.13
C ARG A 38 -5.24 -7.73 -9.67
N ILE A 39 -4.70 -6.52 -9.74
CA ILE A 39 -3.34 -6.25 -10.23
C ILE A 39 -2.31 -7.00 -9.40
N MET A 40 -2.38 -6.86 -8.08
CA MET A 40 -1.45 -7.47 -7.15
C MET A 40 -1.52 -8.99 -7.19
N ASN A 41 -2.70 -9.60 -7.18
CA ASN A 41 -2.81 -11.05 -7.25
C ASN A 41 -2.23 -11.64 -8.54
N ASN A 42 -2.35 -10.94 -9.67
CA ASN A 42 -1.71 -11.36 -10.92
C ASN A 42 -0.18 -11.17 -10.84
N TYR A 43 0.28 -10.03 -10.33
CA TYR A 43 1.69 -9.70 -10.19
C TYR A 43 2.42 -10.69 -9.27
N ILE A 44 1.92 -10.92 -8.06
CA ILE A 44 2.57 -11.81 -7.07
C ILE A 44 2.62 -13.26 -7.57
N THR A 45 1.58 -13.71 -8.29
CA THR A 45 1.55 -15.05 -8.90
C THR A 45 2.60 -15.21 -10.00
N SER A 46 2.99 -14.11 -10.67
CA SER A 46 4.03 -14.15 -11.71
C SER A 46 5.46 -14.13 -11.18
N ILE A 47 5.67 -13.66 -9.94
CA ILE A 47 7.03 -13.44 -9.41
C ILE A 47 7.37 -14.28 -8.19
N SER A 48 6.38 -14.92 -7.55
CA SER A 48 6.58 -15.60 -6.26
C SER A 48 5.79 -16.90 -6.16
N CYS A 49 6.27 -17.77 -5.28
CA CYS A 49 5.58 -18.98 -4.84
C CYS A 49 5.12 -18.84 -3.39
N MET A 50 4.24 -19.75 -2.94
CA MET A 50 3.75 -19.82 -1.56
C MET A 50 3.24 -18.46 -1.04
N ASN A 51 2.51 -17.74 -1.89
CA ASN A 51 1.92 -16.45 -1.55
C ASN A 51 0.44 -16.59 -1.15
N ASP A 52 0.02 -15.72 -0.25
CA ASP A 52 -1.39 -15.51 0.03
C ASP A 52 -2.01 -14.54 -0.98
N LYS A 53 -3.32 -14.72 -1.24
CA LYS A 53 -4.07 -13.76 -2.05
C LYS A 53 -4.25 -12.45 -1.29
N VAL A 54 -3.87 -11.34 -1.94
CA VAL A 54 -4.14 -9.99 -1.46
C VAL A 54 -5.64 -9.72 -1.41
N GLN A 55 -6.08 -9.10 -0.32
CA GLN A 55 -7.46 -8.67 -0.09
C GLN A 55 -7.50 -7.15 0.19
N LEU A 56 -8.71 -6.57 0.23
CA LEU A 56 -8.90 -5.14 0.48
C LEU A 56 -8.28 -4.68 1.82
N LYS A 57 -8.27 -5.54 2.84
CA LYS A 57 -7.68 -5.25 4.16
C LYS A 57 -6.17 -5.06 4.12
N ASP A 58 -5.51 -5.54 3.07
CA ASP A 58 -4.06 -5.50 2.92
C ASP A 58 -3.59 -4.24 2.17
N ILE A 59 -4.54 -3.37 1.75
CA ILE A 59 -4.28 -2.18 0.95
C ILE A 59 -4.47 -0.91 1.79
N PHE A 60 -3.40 -0.13 1.88
CA PHE A 60 -3.30 1.10 2.67
C PHE A 60 -3.19 2.30 1.73
N THR A 61 -3.94 3.36 2.00
CA THR A 61 -4.01 4.53 1.11
C THR A 61 -2.98 5.55 1.55
N ILE A 62 -2.04 5.88 0.68
CA ILE A 62 -1.06 6.94 0.91
C ILE A 62 -1.59 8.24 0.31
N ASP A 63 -1.83 8.23 -1.00
CA ASP A 63 -2.45 9.34 -1.73
C ASP A 63 -3.79 8.91 -2.32
N LYS A 64 -4.84 9.65 -1.98
CA LYS A 64 -6.18 9.41 -2.52
C LYS A 64 -6.25 9.75 -4.01
N PRO A 65 -7.19 9.14 -4.75
CA PRO A 65 -7.43 9.46 -6.17
C PRO A 65 -7.62 10.96 -6.39
N SER A 66 -6.74 11.54 -7.20
CA SER A 66 -6.71 12.97 -7.53
C SER A 66 -6.18 13.20 -8.95
N GLU A 67 -6.12 14.47 -9.38
CA GLU A 67 -5.50 14.87 -10.65
C GLU A 67 -4.03 14.48 -10.75
N ASN A 68 -3.33 14.47 -9.60
CA ASN A 68 -1.93 14.11 -9.48
C ASN A 68 -1.71 12.59 -9.33
N GLY A 69 -2.79 11.80 -9.48
CA GLY A 69 -2.75 10.36 -9.35
C GLY A 69 -3.13 9.85 -7.96
N SER A 70 -2.64 8.65 -7.64
CA SER A 70 -2.91 7.96 -6.38
C SER A 70 -1.78 6.98 -6.07
N THR A 71 -1.60 6.73 -4.77
CA THR A 71 -0.52 5.88 -4.23
C THR A 71 -1.09 5.00 -3.13
N TYR A 72 -0.82 3.70 -3.22
CA TYR A 72 -1.26 2.71 -2.25
C TYR A 72 -0.11 1.79 -1.89
N TYR A 73 -0.04 1.41 -0.61
CA TYR A 73 0.85 0.36 -0.15
C TYR A 73 0.07 -0.92 0.06
N VAL A 74 0.66 -2.05 -0.33
CA VAL A 74 0.04 -3.37 -0.26
C VAL A 74 0.95 -4.33 0.48
N LEU A 75 0.50 -4.84 1.62
CA LEU A 75 1.18 -5.90 2.34
C LEU A 75 0.86 -7.25 1.69
N TRP A 76 1.89 -8.02 1.38
CA TRP A 76 1.73 -9.40 0.92
C TRP A 76 2.93 -10.24 1.35
N ASN A 77 2.86 -11.55 1.15
CA ASN A 77 3.95 -12.47 1.48
C ASN A 77 4.21 -13.46 0.34
N GLY A 78 5.41 -14.02 0.32
CA GLY A 78 5.77 -15.02 -0.68
C GLY A 78 7.26 -15.32 -0.70
N ASP A 79 7.61 -16.28 -1.53
CA ASP A 79 8.99 -16.62 -1.91
C ASP A 79 9.24 -16.11 -3.33
N ILE A 80 9.81 -14.91 -3.45
CA ILE A 80 10.15 -14.31 -4.74
C ILE A 80 11.22 -15.14 -5.42
N GLY A 81 10.99 -15.48 -6.69
CA GLY A 81 11.88 -16.37 -7.45
C GLY A 81 11.71 -17.85 -7.13
N CYS A 82 10.81 -18.21 -6.20
CA CYS A 82 10.47 -19.59 -5.86
C CYS A 82 11.70 -20.43 -5.47
N ASN A 83 12.61 -19.85 -4.69
CA ASN A 83 13.89 -20.50 -4.34
C ASN A 83 13.70 -21.73 -3.44
N GLY A 84 12.64 -21.73 -2.63
CA GLY A 84 12.31 -22.79 -1.69
C GLY A 84 13.19 -22.79 -0.44
N GLY A 85 12.61 -23.26 0.67
CA GLY A 85 13.30 -23.39 1.96
C GLY A 85 12.71 -22.48 3.04
N THR A 86 13.16 -22.67 4.28
CA THR A 86 12.63 -21.95 5.46
C THR A 86 13.10 -20.48 5.54
N GLY A 87 14.10 -20.12 4.73
CA GLY A 87 14.70 -18.77 4.70
C GLY A 87 14.19 -17.84 3.61
N THR A 88 13.45 -18.36 2.63
CA THR A 88 13.18 -17.65 1.36
C THR A 88 11.83 -16.93 1.34
N HIS A 89 10.91 -17.32 2.22
CA HIS A 89 9.61 -16.67 2.37
C HIS A 89 9.72 -15.42 3.26
N SER A 90 9.16 -14.30 2.78
CA SER A 90 9.12 -13.02 3.51
C SER A 90 7.83 -12.27 3.20
N TYR A 91 7.52 -11.28 4.05
CA TYR A 91 6.55 -10.24 3.72
C TYR A 91 7.21 -9.13 2.89
N TYR A 92 6.40 -8.43 2.12
CA TYR A 92 6.79 -7.30 1.29
C TYR A 92 5.71 -6.22 1.38
N VAL A 93 6.12 -4.97 1.21
CA VAL A 93 5.20 -3.83 1.09
C VAL A 93 5.40 -3.24 -0.29
N SER A 94 4.50 -3.57 -1.20
CA SER A 94 4.56 -3.03 -2.56
C SER A 94 3.89 -1.67 -2.64
N GLU A 95 4.50 -0.76 -3.37
CA GLU A 95 3.83 0.45 -3.82
C GLU A 95 3.09 0.17 -5.14
N VAL A 96 1.81 0.54 -5.16
CA VAL A 96 0.98 0.56 -6.37
C VAL A 96 0.50 1.98 -6.59
N SER A 97 0.97 2.62 -7.65
CA SER A 97 0.69 4.02 -7.91
C SER A 97 0.35 4.29 -9.37
N ARG A 98 -0.32 5.42 -9.60
CA ARG A 98 -0.50 5.99 -10.93
C ARG A 98 -0.13 7.47 -10.86
N PHE A 99 0.43 8.01 -11.93
CA PHE A 99 0.81 9.42 -12.00
C PHE A 99 -0.35 10.38 -12.32
N SER A 100 -1.44 9.87 -12.91
CA SER A 100 -2.63 10.67 -13.24
C SER A 100 -3.83 9.75 -13.46
N PRO A 101 -5.08 10.26 -13.43
CA PRO A 101 -6.29 9.44 -13.60
C PRO A 101 -6.31 8.61 -14.89
N ASN A 102 -5.71 9.11 -15.97
CA ASN A 102 -5.70 8.48 -17.30
C ASN A 102 -4.55 7.48 -17.49
N ARG A 103 -3.69 7.28 -16.49
CA ARG A 103 -2.57 6.33 -16.53
C ARG A 103 -2.92 5.08 -15.73
N PRO A 104 -2.37 3.91 -16.12
CA PRO A 104 -2.59 2.68 -15.36
C PRO A 104 -1.96 2.77 -13.98
N LEU A 105 -2.55 2.04 -13.03
CA LEU A 105 -1.89 1.68 -11.77
C LEU A 105 -0.77 0.69 -12.07
N LEU A 106 0.42 0.95 -11.55
CA LEU A 106 1.61 0.13 -11.72
C LEU A 106 2.17 -0.26 -10.36
N VAL A 107 2.71 -1.47 -10.25
CA VAL A 107 3.54 -1.86 -9.11
C VAL A 107 4.93 -1.29 -9.34
N THR A 108 5.39 -0.37 -8.49
CA THR A 108 6.63 0.39 -8.69
C THR A 108 7.80 -0.16 -7.88
N THR A 109 7.53 -0.75 -6.71
CA THR A 109 8.52 -1.39 -5.84
C THR A 109 7.85 -2.43 -4.94
N ASN A 110 8.63 -3.35 -4.37
CA ASN A 110 8.23 -4.28 -3.29
C ASN A 110 8.82 -3.90 -1.92
N ASP A 111 9.53 -2.77 -1.85
CA ASP A 111 10.17 -2.22 -0.65
C ASP A 111 9.75 -0.75 -0.50
N ALA A 112 8.46 -0.51 -0.23
CA ALA A 112 7.90 0.84 -0.16
C ALA A 112 8.45 1.67 1.01
N PHE A 113 8.87 1.02 2.10
CA PHE A 113 9.52 1.70 3.23
C PHE A 113 11.03 1.85 3.05
N GLY A 114 11.63 1.12 2.11
CA GLY A 114 13.04 1.25 1.76
C GLY A 114 14.01 0.62 2.77
N ASP A 115 13.52 -0.14 3.74
CA ASP A 115 14.32 -0.77 4.81
C ASP A 115 14.45 -2.30 4.67
N ASN A 116 13.83 -2.89 3.64
CA ASN A 116 13.89 -4.34 3.38
C ASN A 116 15.03 -4.70 2.42
N ASN A 117 16.26 -4.26 2.71
CA ASN A 117 17.42 -4.50 1.86
C ASN A 117 18.73 -4.61 2.66
N GLU A 118 19.73 -5.23 2.04
CA GLU A 118 21.03 -5.55 2.65
C GLU A 118 21.73 -4.32 3.25
N ALA A 119 21.61 -3.15 2.61
CA ALA A 119 22.22 -1.92 3.09
C ALA A 119 21.63 -1.46 4.44
N PHE A 120 20.34 -1.74 4.68
CA PHE A 120 19.69 -1.45 5.96
C PHE A 120 19.96 -2.52 7.01
N TRP A 121 19.99 -3.81 6.63
CA TRP A 121 20.24 -4.90 7.57
C TRP A 121 21.65 -4.90 8.15
N ASN A 122 22.62 -4.38 7.38
CA ASN A 122 24.02 -4.30 7.80
C ASN A 122 24.37 -2.96 8.46
N ALA A 123 23.41 -2.04 8.60
CA ALA A 123 23.63 -0.80 9.33
C ALA A 123 23.33 -1.00 10.82
N ASP A 124 24.03 -0.27 11.70
CA ASP A 124 23.70 -0.16 13.14
C ASP A 124 22.41 0.66 13.37
N LYS A 125 21.35 0.32 12.63
CA LYS A 125 20.04 0.95 12.65
C LYS A 125 19.01 -0.11 12.99
N ALA A 126 17.92 0.31 13.63
CA ALA A 126 16.77 -0.56 13.76
C ALA A 126 16.27 -0.92 12.35
N SER A 127 15.95 -2.20 12.13
CA SER A 127 15.35 -2.71 10.91
C SER A 127 14.19 -3.64 11.25
N ILE A 128 13.13 -3.61 10.47
CA ILE A 128 12.05 -4.59 10.59
C ILE A 128 12.51 -5.90 9.96
N ASN A 129 12.37 -7.00 10.69
CA ASN A 129 12.57 -8.32 10.09
C ASN A 129 11.32 -8.72 9.32
N TYR A 130 11.35 -8.59 8.00
CA TYR A 130 10.21 -8.85 7.12
C TYR A 130 9.84 -10.34 7.02
N ARG A 131 10.69 -11.27 7.52
CA ARG A 131 10.36 -12.70 7.53
C ARG A 131 9.26 -13.06 8.52
N PHE A 132 9.04 -12.24 9.54
CA PHE A 132 8.16 -12.58 10.66
C PHE A 132 7.13 -11.50 11.01
N ILE A 133 6.70 -10.70 10.02
CA ILE A 133 5.62 -9.74 10.22
C ILE A 133 4.36 -10.49 10.70
N GLN A 134 3.80 -9.99 11.80
CA GLN A 134 2.55 -10.48 12.39
C GLN A 134 1.37 -9.60 11.98
N SER A 135 1.60 -8.28 11.90
CA SER A 135 0.58 -7.33 11.49
C SER A 135 1.20 -6.02 11.01
N MET A 136 0.46 -5.34 10.13
CA MET A 136 0.68 -3.94 9.78
C MET A 136 -0.64 -3.20 9.87
N LYS A 137 -0.61 -2.03 10.51
CA LYS A 137 -1.77 -1.15 10.68
C LYS A 137 -1.38 0.26 10.29
N GLN A 138 -2.18 0.86 9.41
CA GLN A 138 -2.04 2.28 9.10
C GLN A 138 -2.65 3.12 10.25
N ILE A 139 -1.85 4.00 10.82
CA ILE A 139 -2.28 4.99 11.82
C ILE A 139 -2.72 6.27 11.11
N SER A 140 -1.95 6.68 10.10
CA SER A 140 -2.27 7.78 9.18
C SER A 140 -1.61 7.54 7.81
N PRO A 141 -1.87 8.34 6.77
CA PRO A 141 -1.16 8.23 5.49
C PRO A 141 0.37 8.28 5.60
N SER A 142 0.89 8.95 6.62
CA SER A 142 2.33 9.13 6.89
C SER A 142 2.84 8.33 8.09
N GLU A 143 2.04 7.40 8.63
CA GLU A 143 2.45 6.62 9.82
C GLU A 143 1.81 5.22 9.88
N PHE A 144 2.65 4.22 10.17
CA PHE A 144 2.28 2.82 10.32
C PHE A 144 2.76 2.24 11.67
N GLU A 145 1.98 1.32 12.21
CA GLU A 145 2.41 0.39 13.26
C GLU A 145 2.66 -0.98 12.62
N ILE A 146 3.84 -1.55 12.84
CA ILE A 146 4.21 -2.88 12.35
C ILE A 146 4.63 -3.72 13.54
N VAL A 147 4.08 -4.92 13.65
CA VAL A 147 4.51 -5.92 14.63
C VAL A 147 5.24 -7.03 13.92
N SER A 148 6.47 -7.30 14.32
CA SER A 148 7.29 -8.37 13.75
C SER A 148 8.19 -9.00 14.82
N TYR A 149 8.56 -10.26 14.62
CA TYR A 149 9.61 -10.89 15.40
C TYR A 149 10.99 -10.67 14.78
N ALA A 150 12.01 -10.54 15.62
CA ALA A 150 13.42 -10.49 15.26
C ALA A 150 14.23 -11.46 16.11
N TYR A 151 15.39 -11.87 15.60
CA TYR A 151 16.30 -12.74 16.33
C TYR A 151 16.89 -12.05 17.56
N ALA A 152 17.59 -12.81 18.39
CA ALA A 152 18.36 -12.24 19.48
C ALA A 152 19.44 -11.29 18.95
N ASP A 153 19.68 -10.19 19.66
CA ASP A 153 20.73 -9.22 19.36
C ASP A 153 21.42 -8.77 20.66
N ASP A 154 22.54 -8.06 20.54
CA ASP A 154 23.32 -7.62 21.71
C ASP A 154 22.58 -6.59 22.58
N LYS A 155 21.58 -5.89 22.01
CA LYS A 155 20.86 -4.80 22.67
C LYS A 155 19.74 -5.31 23.57
N PHE A 156 19.00 -6.31 23.10
CA PHE A 156 17.83 -6.87 23.78
C PHE A 156 18.11 -8.27 24.34
N GLY A 157 19.04 -9.04 23.76
CA GLY A 157 19.32 -10.43 24.11
C GLY A 157 18.23 -11.39 23.63
N GLY A 158 18.11 -12.53 24.31
CA GLY A 158 17.10 -13.57 24.05
C GLY A 158 17.70 -14.88 23.53
N VAL A 159 16.85 -15.90 23.36
CA VAL A 159 17.25 -17.23 22.86
C VAL A 159 16.45 -17.59 21.61
N ASP A 160 17.15 -17.69 20.49
CA ASP A 160 16.56 -18.14 19.22
C ASP A 160 16.37 -19.66 19.23
N GLN A 161 15.21 -20.12 18.74
CA GLN A 161 14.89 -21.53 18.55
C GLN A 161 15.13 -21.94 17.08
N GLY A 162 16.31 -21.59 16.58
CA GLY A 162 16.70 -21.81 15.19
C GLY A 162 16.07 -20.82 14.20
N ASN A 163 16.17 -21.13 12.90
CA ASN A 163 15.80 -20.20 11.83
C ASN A 163 14.29 -19.81 11.82
N MET A 164 13.42 -20.58 12.46
CA MET A 164 11.96 -20.32 12.50
C MET A 164 11.47 -19.82 13.86
N GLY A 165 12.37 -19.66 14.84
CA GLY A 165 12.01 -19.27 16.20
C GLY A 165 12.77 -18.03 16.66
N PRO A 166 12.46 -16.84 16.10
CA PRO A 166 13.07 -15.59 16.53
C PRO A 166 12.77 -15.28 18.00
N ALA A 167 13.74 -14.73 18.72
CA ALA A 167 13.63 -14.49 20.16
C ALA A 167 12.71 -13.34 20.57
N ASN A 168 12.67 -12.24 19.82
CA ASN A 168 12.11 -10.98 20.27
C ASN A 168 10.92 -10.54 19.41
N LYS A 169 9.79 -10.21 20.03
CA LYS A 169 8.66 -9.55 19.35
C LYS A 169 8.74 -8.06 19.54
N PHE A 170 8.72 -7.31 18.46
CA PHE A 170 8.75 -5.85 18.49
C PHE A 170 7.51 -5.24 17.87
N ARG A 171 7.19 -4.05 18.36
CA ARG A 171 6.31 -3.08 17.70
C ARG A 171 7.16 -1.93 17.19
N TYR A 172 7.01 -1.63 15.91
CA TYR A 172 7.66 -0.53 15.24
C TYR A 172 6.63 0.54 14.90
N THR A 173 6.99 1.80 15.10
CA THR A 173 6.32 2.94 14.48
C THR A 173 7.17 3.36 13.30
N VAL A 174 6.59 3.34 12.11
CA VAL A 174 7.23 3.78 10.87
C VAL A 174 6.54 5.06 10.42
N SER A 175 7.28 6.16 10.34
CA SER A 175 6.75 7.47 9.99
C SER A 175 7.46 8.00 8.75
N PHE A 176 6.73 8.69 7.88
CA PHE A 176 7.32 9.43 6.77
C PHE A 176 7.87 10.76 7.29
N ILE A 177 9.15 10.99 7.07
CA ILE A 177 9.84 12.24 7.41
C ILE A 177 10.15 12.94 6.09
N GLU A 178 9.71 14.20 5.96
CA GLU A 178 9.98 15.04 4.79
C GLU A 178 11.49 15.06 4.49
N ASP A 179 11.85 14.98 3.20
CA ASP A 179 13.23 14.87 2.68
C ASP A 179 14.02 13.60 3.07
N GLU A 180 13.62 12.85 4.10
CA GLU A 180 14.31 11.64 4.56
C GLU A 180 13.63 10.33 4.15
N GLY A 181 12.34 10.40 3.79
CA GLY A 181 11.50 9.26 3.46
C GLY A 181 10.98 8.53 4.70
N TRP A 182 10.57 7.27 4.52
CA TRP A 182 10.11 6.43 5.63
C TRP A 182 11.24 6.06 6.59
N LYS A 183 10.96 6.15 7.89
CA LYS A 183 11.88 5.79 8.97
C LYS A 183 11.16 5.06 10.10
N ILE A 184 11.87 4.13 10.73
CA ILE A 184 11.48 3.62 12.04
C ILE A 184 11.76 4.70 13.09
N THR A 185 10.71 5.32 13.62
CA THR A 185 10.80 6.39 14.62
C THR A 185 10.70 5.86 16.04
N LYS A 186 10.16 4.65 16.22
CA LYS A 186 10.03 3.99 17.52
C LYS A 186 10.11 2.48 17.37
N GLN A 187 10.78 1.83 18.31
CA GLN A 187 10.83 0.38 18.48
C GLN A 187 10.56 0.05 19.94
N VAL A 188 9.60 -0.85 20.19
CA VAL A 188 9.22 -1.29 21.54
C VAL A 188 9.23 -2.81 21.59
N LEU A 189 10.00 -3.38 22.52
CA LEU A 189 9.98 -4.81 22.82
C LEU A 189 8.63 -5.17 23.47
N LEU A 190 7.91 -6.12 22.88
CA LEU A 190 6.63 -6.60 23.37
C LEU A 190 6.78 -7.93 24.13
N GLU A 191 7.63 -8.82 23.62
CA GLU A 191 7.83 -10.17 24.14
C GLU A 191 9.27 -10.59 23.85
N GLN A 192 9.84 -11.40 24.73
CA GLN A 192 11.17 -11.97 24.56
C GLN A 192 11.19 -13.41 25.07
N ASN A 193 11.71 -14.31 24.25
CA ASN A 193 12.08 -15.66 24.68
C ASN A 193 13.43 -15.60 25.41
N LYS A 194 13.47 -16.16 26.63
CA LYS A 194 14.65 -16.16 27.50
C LYS A 194 15.17 -17.56 27.74
#